data_AF-A0AB37QZR3-F1
#
_entry.id   AF-A0AB37QZR3-F1
#
_cell.length_a   1.000
_cell.length_b   1.000
_cell.length_c   1.000
_cell.angle_alpha   90.00
_cell.angle_beta   90.00
_cell.angle_gamma   90.00
#
_symmetry.space_group_name_H-M   'P 1'
#
loop_
_entity.id
_entity.type
_entity.pdbx_description
1 polymer ?
#
loop_
_entity_poly.entity_id
_entity_poly.type
_entity_poly.pdbx_seq_one_letter_code
_entity_poly.pdbx_strand_id
1 'polypeptide(L)' 'MTIQQMLTGLFAMGFSQKAIAEKAETTQPTIHRASKGAGVRYETGKAIETLYEEAMQKSAA' A
#
# COMPACT_ATOMS: atom_id res chain seq x y z
N MET A 1 3.56 11.33 0.62
CA MET A 1 2.12 10.97 0.61
C MET A 1 1.78 10.28 1.93
N THR A 2 0.53 10.28 2.37
CA THR A 2 0.12 9.43 3.50
C THR A 2 -0.02 7.98 3.06
N ILE A 3 0.06 7.02 3.99
CA ILE A 3 -0.20 5.59 3.73
C ILE A 3 -1.56 5.40 3.03
N GLN A 4 -2.59 6.11 3.49
CA GLN A 4 -3.92 6.07 2.90
C GLN A 4 -3.92 6.48 1.41
N GLN A 5 -3.21 7.57 1.07
CA GLN A 5 -3.12 8.04 -0.30
C GLN A 5 -2.37 7.04 -1.19
N MET A 6 -1.27 6.46 -0.70
CA MET A 6 -0.50 5.45 -1.43
C MET A 6 -1.31 4.17 -1.67
N LEU A 7 -2.04 3.70 -0.66
CA LEU A 7 -2.96 2.57 -0.81
C LEU A 7 -4.06 2.85 -1.84
N THR A 8 -4.63 4.06 -1.83
CA THR A 8 -5.63 4.48 -2.81
C THR A 8 -5.07 4.45 -4.23
N GLY A 9 -3.83 4.94 -4.42
CA GLY A 9 -3.15 4.87 -5.71
C GLY A 9 -2.85 3.43 -6.15
N LEU A 10 -2.39 2.57 -5.23
CA LEU A 10 -2.19 1.14 -5.52
C LEU A 10 -3.50 0.45 -5.95
N PHE A 11 -4.63 0.75 -5.30
CA PHE A 11 -5.93 0.23 -5.73
C PHE A 11 -6.32 0.71 -7.12
N ALA A 12 -6.05 1.98 -7.45
CA ALA A 12 -6.31 2.53 -8.78
C ALA A 12 -5.44 1.86 -9.87
N MET A 13 -4.25 1.39 -9.51
CA MET A 13 -3.38 0.58 -10.37
C MET A 13 -3.77 -0.91 -10.43
N GLY A 14 -4.86 -1.32 -9.78
CA GLY A 14 -5.39 -2.68 -9.84
C GLY A 14 -4.81 -3.64 -8.79
N PHE A 15 -4.01 -3.17 -7.83
CA PHE A 15 -3.54 -4.02 -6.74
C PHE A 15 -4.69 -4.35 -5.79
N SER A 16 -4.81 -5.63 -5.40
CA SER A 16 -5.78 -6.04 -4.38
C SER A 16 -5.23 -5.80 -2.96
N GLN A 17 -6.12 -5.61 -1.98
CA GLN A 17 -5.71 -5.48 -0.57
C GLN A 17 -4.88 -6.68 -0.09
N LYS A 18 -5.20 -7.89 -0.58
CA LYS A 18 -4.46 -9.12 -0.27
C LYS A 18 -3.04 -9.06 -0.86
N ALA A 19 -2.90 -8.70 -2.13
CA ALA A 19 -1.59 -8.59 -2.78
C ALA A 19 -0.69 -7.54 -2.11
N ILE A 20 -1.26 -6.41 -1.69
CA ILE A 20 -0.53 -5.39 -0.93
C ILE A 20 -0.12 -5.94 0.45
N ALA A 21 -1.01 -6.65 1.14
CA ALA A 21 -0.72 -7.21 2.44
C ALA A 21 0.44 -8.22 2.40
N GLU A 22 0.43 -9.11 1.40
CA GLU A 22 1.51 -10.07 1.17
C GLU A 22 2.86 -9.37 0.92
N LYS A 23 2.86 -8.31 0.10
CA LYS A 23 4.06 -7.53 -0.21
C LYS A 23 4.56 -6.67 0.96
N ALA A 24 3.66 -6.21 1.81
CA ALA A 24 3.97 -5.38 2.98
C ALA A 24 4.12 -6.19 4.28
N GLU A 25 4.25 -7.52 4.16
CA GLU A 25 4.39 -8.47 5.28
C GLU A 25 3.38 -8.23 6.40
N THR A 26 2.12 -7.99 6.02
CA THR A 26 1.03 -7.69 6.94
C THR A 26 -0.23 -8.46 6.54
N THR A 27 -1.36 -8.10 7.14
CA THR A 27 -2.65 -8.76 6.88
C THR A 27 -3.58 -7.87 6.08
N GLN A 28 -4.47 -8.49 5.30
CA GLN A 28 -5.51 -7.77 4.56
C GLN A 28 -6.37 -6.86 5.46
N PRO A 29 -6.78 -7.26 6.69
CA PRO A 29 -7.44 -6.34 7.63
C PRO A 29 -6.61 -5.12 8.01
N THR A 30 -5.29 -5.25 8.14
CA THR A 30 -4.40 -4.09 8.39
C THR A 30 -4.43 -3.13 7.21
N ILE A 31 -4.32 -3.62 5.97
CA ILE A 31 -4.44 -2.81 4.76
C ILE A 31 -5.81 -2.15 4.66
N HIS A 32 -6.88 -2.90 4.96
CA HIS A 32 -8.24 -2.36 4.98
C HIS A 32 -8.37 -1.17 5.93
N ARG A 33 -7.94 -1.32 7.20
CA ARG A 33 -7.99 -0.22 8.17
C ARG A 33 -7.10 0.95 7.76
N ALA A 34 -5.90 0.68 7.26
CA ALA A 34 -4.96 1.71 6.81
C ALA A 34 -5.52 2.52 5.63
N SER A 35 -6.26 1.88 4.71
CA SER A 35 -6.96 2.56 3.62
C SER A 35 -8.09 3.48 4.10
N LYS A 36 -8.54 3.30 5.34
CA LYS A 36 -9.50 4.18 6.03
C LYS A 36 -8.81 5.23 6.92
N GLY A 37 -7.49 5.35 6.85
CA GLY A 37 -6.72 6.34 7.60
C GLY A 37 -6.19 5.86 8.95
N ALA A 38 -6.36 4.58 9.30
CA ALA A 38 -5.72 4.04 10.50
C ALA A 38 -4.19 4.01 10.35
N GLY A 39 -3.48 4.29 11.44
CA GLY A 39 -2.03 4.14 11.48
C GLY A 39 -1.59 2.69 11.28
N VAL A 40 -0.36 2.53 10.78
CA VAL A 40 0.34 1.25 10.68
C VAL A 40 1.68 1.34 11.38
N ARG A 41 2.32 0.19 11.63
CA ARG A 41 3.71 0.14 12.08
C ARG A 41 4.61 0.76 11.02
N TYR A 42 5.75 1.29 11.45
CA TYR A 42 6.69 1.96 10.57
C TYR A 42 7.14 1.06 9.42
N GLU A 43 7.45 -0.20 9.71
CA GLU A 43 7.94 -1.19 8.74
C GLU A 43 6.88 -1.46 7.66
N THR A 44 5.63 -1.65 8.06
CA THR A 44 4.50 -1.79 7.14
C THR A 44 4.30 -0.52 6.30
N GLY A 45 4.43 0.66 6.92
CA GLY A 45 4.32 1.94 6.23
C GLY A 45 5.40 2.11 5.15
N LYS A 46 6.65 1.79 5.48
CA LYS A 46 7.77 1.82 4.54
C LYS A 46 7.61 0.81 3.41
N ALA A 47 7.14 -0.40 3.69
CA ALA A 47 6.89 -1.39 2.64
C ALA A 47 5.79 -0.95 1.67
N ILE A 48 4.73 -0.30 2.16
CA ILE A 48 3.69 0.29 1.31
C ILE A 48 4.25 1.43 0.45
N GLU A 49 5.10 2.28 1.02
CA GLU A 49 5.76 3.36 0.29
C GLU A 49 6.64 2.83 -0.84
N THR A 50 7.53 1.87 -0.55
CA THR A 50 8.37 1.23 -1.57
C THR A 50 7.53 0.59 -2.68
N LEU A 51 6.46 -0.14 -2.33
CA LEU A 51 5.58 -0.74 -3.32
C LEU A 51 4.90 0.30 -4.22
N TYR A 52 4.48 1.43 -3.65
CA TYR A 52 3.86 2.52 -4.42
C TYR A 52 4.85 3.16 -5.38
N GLU A 53 6.08 3.43 -4.94
CA GLU A 53 7.14 3.99 -5.79
C GLU A 53 7.48 3.06 -6.96
N GLU A 54 7.64 1.75 -6.70
CA GLU A 54 7.87 0.74 -7.74
C GLU A 54 6.73 0.67 -8.75
N ALA A 55 5.48 0.72 -8.28
CA ALA A 55 4.30 0.68 -9.15
C ALA A 55 4.19 1.94 -10.03
N MET A 56 4.56 3.11 -9.49
CA MET A 56 4.62 4.37 -10.25
C MET A 56 5.72 4.34 -11.32
N GLN A 57 6.90 3.82 -11.01
CA GLN A 57 7.98 3.68 -11.99
C GLN A 57 7.58 2.76 -13.14
N LYS A 58 6.89 1.64 -12.85
CA LYS A 58 6.40 0.71 -13.88
C LYS A 58 5.27 1.26 -14.72
N SER A 59 4.47 2.18 -14.20
CA SER A 59 3.35 2.78 -14.94
C SER A 59 3.80 3.92 -15.86
N ALA A 60 4.99 4.49 -15.62
CA ALA A 60 5.57 5.58 -16.41
C ALA A 60 6.52 5.11 -17.53
N ALA A 61 6.85 3.81 -17.56
CA ALA A 61 7.68 3.15 -18.56
C ALA A 61 6.81 2.46 -19.63
#